data_AF-A0A2S9FJS4-F1
#
_entry.id   AF-A0A2S9FJS4-F1
#
_cell.length_a   1.000
_cell.length_b   1.000
_cell.length_c   1.000
_cell.angle_alpha   90.00
_cell.angle_beta   90.00
_cell.angle_gamma   90.00
#
_symmetry.space_group_name_H-M   'P 1'
#
loop_
_entity.id
_entity.type
_entity.pdbx_description
1 polymer ?
#
loop_
_entity_poly.entity_id
_entity_poly.type
_entity_poly.pdbx_seq_one_letter_code
_entity_poly.pdbx_strand_id
1 'polypeptide(L)'
;ARLDVTTGVAATGDLDAIIAAAPDCAVYCAMGDVRPREALADVRGLLEAGIDVVGSSPGFLAYPWGVIPDRTIERVEAAAQQGNASLFITGVDPGFVTDLLPLALASTCQSISQIRTMEIADYATYDGATVMFDVMGFGLPIAQEVGDLPFLYQPGMLSSAWGVGIRQLAAGLGVDVDEIRDSV
;
A
#
# COMPACT_ATOMS: atom_id res chain seq x y z
N ALA A 1 -22.12 -6.76 -9.02
CA ALA A 1 -21.99 -8.15 -9.50
C ALA A 1 -23.31 -8.89 -9.28
N ARG A 2 -23.81 -9.64 -10.27
CA ARG A 2 -24.94 -10.58 -10.13
C ARG A 2 -24.49 -11.89 -10.73
N LEU A 3 -24.00 -12.81 -9.90
CA LEU A 3 -23.70 -14.17 -10.30
C LEU A 3 -24.95 -15.00 -10.02
N ASP A 4 -25.39 -15.81 -10.99
CA ASP A 4 -26.56 -16.69 -10.84
C ASP A 4 -26.23 -17.97 -10.05
N VAL A 5 -25.04 -18.03 -9.44
CA VAL A 5 -24.51 -19.17 -8.70
C VAL A 5 -24.19 -18.77 -7.26
N THR A 6 -24.60 -19.61 -6.31
CA THR A 6 -24.24 -19.47 -4.90
C THR A 6 -22.93 -20.21 -4.65
N THR A 7 -21.92 -19.50 -4.15
CA THR A 7 -20.57 -20.07 -3.90
C THR A 7 -20.49 -20.91 -2.63
N GLY A 8 -21.49 -20.82 -1.74
CA GLY A 8 -21.43 -21.40 -0.39
C GLY A 8 -20.59 -20.60 0.60
N VAL A 9 -20.00 -19.48 0.16
CA VAL A 9 -19.22 -18.55 0.99
C VAL A 9 -20.08 -17.33 1.29
N ALA A 10 -20.46 -17.15 2.54
CA ALA A 10 -21.25 -16.00 2.97
C ALA A 10 -20.34 -14.79 3.18
N ALA A 11 -20.76 -13.62 2.70
CA ALA A 11 -20.09 -12.36 3.05
C ALA A 11 -20.39 -12.00 4.50
N THR A 12 -19.39 -11.49 5.20
CA THR A 12 -19.50 -10.96 6.56
C THR A 12 -18.80 -9.61 6.65
N GLY A 13 -19.33 -8.72 7.50
CA GLY A 13 -18.68 -7.45 7.87
C GLY A 13 -17.94 -7.54 9.21
N ASP A 14 -17.79 -8.73 9.76
CA ASP A 14 -17.19 -9.00 11.06
C ASP A 14 -15.81 -9.66 10.89
N LEU A 15 -14.76 -8.91 11.24
CA LEU A 15 -13.38 -9.40 11.17
C LEU A 15 -13.12 -10.52 12.19
N ASP A 16 -13.74 -10.49 13.36
CA ASP A 16 -13.57 -11.53 14.37
C ASP A 16 -14.16 -12.86 13.88
N ALA A 17 -15.27 -12.81 13.12
CA ALA A 17 -15.83 -13.99 12.47
C ALA A 17 -14.89 -14.56 11.40
N ILE A 18 -14.17 -13.71 10.66
CA ILE A 18 -13.14 -14.14 9.69
C ILE A 18 -11.97 -14.81 10.42
N ILE A 19 -11.48 -14.20 11.49
CA ILE A 19 -10.40 -14.75 12.32
C ILE A 19 -10.81 -16.10 12.92
N ALA A 20 -12.04 -16.21 13.45
CA ALA A 20 -12.57 -17.44 14.03
C ALA A 20 -12.73 -18.57 13.00
N ALA A 21 -12.92 -18.23 11.72
CA ALA A 21 -12.94 -19.22 10.64
C ALA A 21 -11.53 -19.80 10.33
N ALA A 22 -10.47 -19.19 10.87
CA ALA A 22 -9.08 -19.63 10.77
C ALA A 22 -8.62 -19.98 9.33
N PRO A 23 -8.76 -19.06 8.35
CA PRO A 23 -8.18 -19.28 7.03
C PRO A 23 -6.65 -19.33 7.11
N ASP A 24 -6.01 -20.05 6.19
CA ASP A 24 -4.55 -20.08 6.10
C ASP A 24 -3.99 -18.68 5.73
N CYS A 25 -4.73 -17.94 4.90
CA CYS A 25 -4.32 -16.63 4.42
C CYS A 25 -5.52 -15.70 4.17
N ALA A 26 -5.35 -14.42 4.49
CA ALA A 26 -6.27 -13.34 4.18
C ALA A 26 -5.71 -12.44 3.07
N VAL A 27 -6.53 -12.18 2.05
CA VAL A 27 -6.23 -11.17 1.02
C VAL A 27 -6.80 -9.82 1.48
N TYR A 28 -5.92 -8.94 1.95
CA TYR A 28 -6.29 -7.65 2.52
C TYR A 28 -6.26 -6.53 1.46
N CYS A 29 -7.44 -6.14 0.99
CA CYS A 29 -7.64 -5.08 0.00
C CYS A 29 -8.54 -3.94 0.51
N ALA A 30 -8.71 -3.82 1.82
CA ALA A 30 -9.53 -2.78 2.41
C ALA A 30 -8.80 -1.43 2.36
N MET A 31 -9.55 -0.33 2.14
CA MET A 31 -8.98 1.03 2.08
C MET A 31 -8.17 1.33 3.34
N GLY A 32 -6.85 1.45 3.22
CA GLY A 32 -5.93 1.71 4.33
C GLY A 32 -5.51 3.18 4.46
N ASP A 33 -5.51 3.94 3.35
CA ASP A 33 -4.86 5.26 3.31
C ASP A 33 -5.60 6.32 4.15
N VAL A 34 -6.92 6.20 4.26
CA VAL A 34 -7.76 7.10 5.08
C VAL A 34 -8.02 6.57 6.49
N ARG A 35 -7.60 5.33 6.80
CA ARG A 35 -7.78 4.67 8.10
C ARG A 35 -6.53 3.86 8.51
N PRO A 36 -5.34 4.48 8.54
CA PRO A 36 -4.08 3.74 8.66
C PRO A 36 -3.93 3.02 10.01
N ARG A 37 -4.55 3.55 11.07
CA ARG A 37 -4.49 2.94 12.41
C ARG A 37 -5.35 1.69 12.49
N GLU A 38 -6.55 1.77 11.95
CA GLU A 38 -7.51 0.68 11.86
C GLU A 38 -6.95 -0.42 10.95
N ALA A 39 -6.41 -0.06 9.79
CA ALA A 39 -5.81 -1.03 8.87
C ALA A 39 -4.61 -1.77 9.50
N LEU A 40 -3.75 -1.07 10.25
CA LEU A 40 -2.68 -1.70 11.01
C LEU A 40 -3.20 -2.61 12.12
N ALA A 41 -4.31 -2.25 12.77
CA ALA A 41 -4.93 -3.08 13.79
C ALA A 41 -5.52 -4.35 13.16
N ASP A 42 -6.21 -4.24 12.03
CA ASP A 42 -6.77 -5.37 11.28
C ASP A 42 -5.66 -6.36 10.88
N VAL A 43 -4.59 -5.87 10.24
CA VAL A 43 -3.44 -6.69 9.82
C VAL A 43 -2.77 -7.37 11.02
N ARG A 44 -2.57 -6.65 12.13
CA ARG A 44 -1.97 -7.23 13.34
C ARG A 44 -2.87 -8.29 13.96
N GLY A 45 -4.19 -8.09 14.01
CA GLY A 45 -5.13 -9.07 14.54
C GLY A 45 -5.12 -10.38 13.75
N LEU A 46 -5.06 -10.29 12.42
CA LEU A 46 -4.90 -11.46 11.54
C LEU A 46 -3.58 -12.20 11.81
N LEU A 47 -2.47 -11.46 11.85
CA LEU A 47 -1.14 -12.02 12.11
C LEU A 47 -1.05 -12.67 13.49
N GLU A 48 -1.55 -12.02 14.55
CA GLU A 48 -1.57 -12.55 15.93
C GLU A 48 -2.40 -13.84 16.03
N ALA A 49 -3.40 -14.02 15.16
CA ALA A 49 -4.22 -15.23 15.06
C ALA A 49 -3.57 -16.36 14.23
N GLY A 50 -2.37 -16.13 13.67
CA GLY A 50 -1.65 -17.11 12.86
C GLY A 50 -2.13 -17.19 11.41
N ILE A 51 -2.77 -16.13 10.91
CA ILE A 51 -3.26 -16.05 9.52
C ILE A 51 -2.24 -15.26 8.71
N ASP A 52 -1.75 -15.84 7.60
CA ASP A 52 -0.90 -15.12 6.66
C ASP A 52 -1.67 -13.96 6.02
N VAL A 53 -1.03 -12.82 5.80
CA VAL A 53 -1.66 -11.66 5.17
C VAL A 53 -0.94 -11.31 3.89
N VAL A 54 -1.67 -11.37 2.77
CA VAL A 54 -1.23 -10.81 1.50
C VAL A 54 -2.18 -9.68 1.10
N GLY A 55 -1.72 -8.64 0.42
CA GLY A 55 -2.66 -7.59 0.02
C GLY A 55 -2.03 -6.44 -0.71
N SER A 56 -2.87 -5.48 -1.09
CA SER A 56 -2.45 -4.21 -1.69
C SER A 56 -2.61 -3.03 -0.73
N SER A 57 -2.88 -3.30 0.55
CA SER A 57 -3.09 -2.28 1.56
C SER A 57 -2.67 -2.79 2.95
N PRO A 58 -2.30 -1.91 3.89
CA PRO A 58 -1.97 -0.50 3.68
C PRO A 58 -0.64 -0.32 2.93
N GLY A 59 -0.59 0.60 1.96
CA GLY A 59 0.52 0.69 1.00
C GLY A 59 1.90 0.91 1.64
N PHE A 60 1.97 1.62 2.78
CA PHE A 60 3.23 1.81 3.51
C PHE A 60 3.84 0.51 4.06
N LEU A 61 3.07 -0.59 4.18
CA LEU A 61 3.61 -1.90 4.59
C LEU A 61 4.30 -2.65 3.44
N ALA A 62 4.22 -2.16 2.19
CA ALA A 62 5.01 -2.73 1.09
C ALA A 62 6.51 -2.56 1.34
N TYR A 63 6.92 -1.41 1.90
CA TYR A 63 8.26 -1.16 2.40
C TYR A 63 8.24 -0.10 3.53
N PRO A 64 8.06 -0.52 4.80
CA PRO A 64 7.77 0.42 5.89
C PRO A 64 8.99 1.17 6.46
N TRP A 65 10.21 0.70 6.21
CA TRP A 65 11.43 1.26 6.78
C TRP A 65 11.71 2.68 6.27
N GLY A 66 11.86 3.62 7.21
CA GLY A 66 12.01 5.04 6.88
C GLY A 66 10.72 5.74 6.40
N VAL A 67 9.57 5.07 6.50
CA VAL A 67 8.24 5.60 6.16
C VAL A 67 7.38 5.74 7.41
N ILE A 68 7.35 4.72 8.26
CA ILE A 68 6.63 4.74 9.54
C ILE A 68 7.61 4.55 10.71
N PRO A 69 7.23 4.90 11.96
CA PRO A 69 8.10 4.73 13.11
C PRO A 69 8.51 3.26 13.32
N ASP A 70 9.78 3.01 13.64
CA ASP A 70 10.32 1.66 13.88
C ASP A 70 9.49 0.87 14.89
N ARG A 71 9.03 1.51 15.96
CA ARG A 71 8.14 0.90 16.96
C ARG A 71 6.84 0.36 16.38
N THR A 72 6.33 0.95 15.30
CA THR A 72 5.15 0.44 14.59
C THR A 72 5.50 -0.81 13.80
N ILE A 73 6.67 -0.84 13.15
CA ILE A 73 7.19 -2.00 12.42
C ILE A 73 7.41 -3.16 13.40
N GLU A 74 8.10 -2.92 14.51
CA GLU A 74 8.36 -3.90 15.58
C GLU A 74 7.07 -4.56 16.10
N ARG A 75 5.97 -3.80 16.18
CA ARG A 75 4.67 -4.34 16.62
C ARG A 75 4.03 -5.26 15.58
N VAL A 76 4.24 -4.99 14.29
CA VAL A 76 3.76 -5.86 13.21
C VAL A 76 4.63 -7.11 13.14
N GLU A 77 5.95 -6.97 13.26
CA GLU A 77 6.87 -8.11 13.32
C GLU A 77 6.59 -9.00 14.53
N ALA A 78 6.34 -8.43 15.71
CA ALA A 78 5.96 -9.18 16.90
C ALA A 78 4.64 -9.94 16.73
N ALA A 79 3.65 -9.33 16.08
CA ALA A 79 2.38 -9.98 15.74
C ALA A 79 2.59 -11.19 14.81
N ALA A 80 3.37 -11.00 13.74
CA ALA A 80 3.73 -12.07 12.79
C ALA A 80 4.48 -13.22 13.49
N GLN A 81 5.44 -12.89 14.36
CA GLN A 81 6.18 -13.89 15.15
C GLN A 81 5.28 -14.62 16.14
N GLN A 82 4.38 -13.92 16.82
CA GLN A 82 3.46 -14.50 17.79
C GLN A 82 2.53 -15.54 17.15
N GLY A 83 1.95 -15.21 15.98
CA GLY A 83 1.08 -16.14 15.26
C GLY A 83 1.80 -17.14 14.38
N ASN A 84 3.13 -17.04 14.22
CA ASN A 84 3.88 -17.79 13.21
C ASN A 84 3.28 -17.59 11.80
N ALA A 85 2.99 -16.34 11.46
CA ALA A 85 2.41 -15.91 10.20
C ALA A 85 3.33 -14.93 9.47
N SER A 86 3.05 -14.70 8.20
CA SER A 86 3.78 -13.83 7.29
C SER A 86 2.91 -12.70 6.75
N LEU A 87 3.55 -11.59 6.41
CA LEU A 87 2.91 -10.42 5.80
C LEU A 87 3.61 -10.11 4.46
N PHE A 88 2.83 -9.93 3.40
CA PHE A 88 3.32 -9.49 2.10
C PHE A 88 2.36 -8.49 1.45
N ILE A 89 2.72 -7.21 1.49
CA ILE A 89 1.97 -6.15 0.81
C ILE A 89 2.66 -5.80 -0.51
N THR A 90 1.90 -5.78 -1.60
CA THR A 90 2.36 -5.50 -2.96
C THR A 90 1.21 -4.98 -3.81
N GLY A 91 1.49 -4.56 -5.03
CA GLY A 91 0.52 -3.97 -5.94
C GLY A 91 1.15 -3.67 -7.28
N VAL A 92 0.45 -2.90 -8.11
CA VAL A 92 1.04 -2.38 -9.34
C VAL A 92 2.02 -1.26 -9.00
N ASP A 93 1.58 -0.27 -8.22
CA ASP A 93 2.36 0.85 -7.67
C ASP A 93 1.94 1.09 -6.20
N PRO A 94 2.77 0.75 -5.19
CA PRO A 94 4.06 0.07 -5.27
C PRO A 94 3.94 -1.47 -5.40
N GLY A 95 4.94 -2.14 -5.97
CA GLY A 95 5.07 -3.62 -5.97
C GLY A 95 5.40 -4.27 -7.31
N PHE A 96 5.21 -3.55 -8.43
CA PHE A 96 5.56 -4.05 -9.75
C PHE A 96 6.28 -2.99 -10.59
N VAL A 97 5.58 -1.90 -10.94
CA VAL A 97 6.14 -0.88 -11.85
C VAL A 97 7.20 -0.02 -11.17
N THR A 98 7.15 0.08 -9.84
CA THR A 98 8.06 0.90 -9.03
C THR A 98 9.26 0.15 -8.47
N ASP A 99 9.26 -1.17 -8.44
CA ASP A 99 10.31 -1.95 -7.78
C ASP A 99 10.70 -3.19 -8.61
N LEU A 100 9.85 -4.22 -8.69
CA LEU A 100 10.19 -5.49 -9.33
C LEU A 100 10.68 -5.33 -10.77
N LEU A 101 9.93 -4.62 -11.61
CA LEU A 101 10.27 -4.44 -13.01
C LEU A 101 11.54 -3.57 -13.18
N PRO A 102 11.67 -2.40 -12.53
CA PRO A 102 12.92 -1.63 -12.58
C PRO A 102 14.14 -2.41 -12.09
N LEU A 103 14.04 -3.19 -10.99
CA LEU A 103 15.15 -4.00 -10.46
C LEU A 103 15.55 -5.11 -11.44
N ALA A 104 14.57 -5.78 -12.05
CA ALA A 104 14.84 -6.80 -13.06
C ALA A 104 15.59 -6.22 -14.27
N LEU A 105 15.16 -5.06 -14.79
CA LEU A 105 15.84 -4.39 -15.89
C LEU A 105 17.25 -3.89 -15.48
N ALA A 106 17.36 -3.30 -14.30
CA ALA A 106 18.62 -2.81 -13.72
C ALA A 106 19.67 -3.91 -13.60
N SER A 107 19.27 -5.16 -13.28
CA SER A 107 20.18 -6.30 -13.16
C SER A 107 20.96 -6.64 -14.46
N THR A 108 20.47 -6.15 -15.60
CA THR A 108 21.11 -6.36 -16.91
C THR A 108 22.02 -5.20 -17.33
N CYS A 109 22.08 -4.13 -16.54
CA CYS A 109 22.85 -2.93 -16.82
C CYS A 109 24.24 -3.01 -16.17
N GLN A 110 25.29 -2.60 -16.91
CA GLN A 110 26.63 -2.43 -16.32
C GLN A 110 26.71 -1.23 -15.37
N SER A 111 25.94 -0.17 -15.65
CA SER A 111 25.88 1.07 -14.86
C SER A 111 24.49 1.70 -14.97
N ILE A 112 23.98 2.25 -13.87
CA ILE A 112 22.65 2.89 -13.80
C ILE A 112 22.85 4.36 -13.43
N SER A 113 22.41 5.28 -14.29
CA SER A 113 22.43 6.73 -14.01
C SER A 113 21.05 7.28 -13.62
N GLN A 114 19.98 6.62 -14.04
CA GLN A 114 18.61 7.02 -13.73
C GLN A 114 17.68 5.81 -13.85
N ILE A 115 16.78 5.67 -12.87
CA ILE A 115 15.57 4.86 -13.00
C ILE A 115 14.39 5.84 -13.05
N ARG A 116 13.50 5.64 -14.02
CA ARG A 116 12.28 6.44 -14.17
C ARG A 116 11.10 5.51 -14.35
N THR A 117 10.15 5.62 -13.46
CA THR A 117 8.87 4.92 -13.50
C THR A 117 7.77 5.95 -13.75
N MET A 118 6.70 5.53 -14.39
CA MET A 118 5.55 6.38 -14.68
C MET A 118 4.30 5.51 -14.73
N GLU A 119 3.32 5.84 -13.92
CA GLU A 119 1.98 5.27 -13.98
C GLU A 119 1.04 6.26 -14.69
N ILE A 120 0.30 5.76 -15.69
CA ILE A 120 -0.77 6.50 -16.36
C ILE A 120 -1.99 5.60 -16.33
N ALA A 121 -3.04 6.02 -15.63
CA ALA A 121 -4.27 5.26 -15.45
C ALA A 121 -5.47 6.00 -16.04
N ASP A 122 -6.39 5.24 -16.65
CA ASP A 122 -7.71 5.71 -17.03
C ASP A 122 -8.69 5.46 -15.88
N TYR A 123 -9.24 6.55 -15.32
CA TYR A 123 -10.18 6.51 -14.21
C TYR A 123 -11.65 6.48 -14.64
N ALA A 124 -11.96 6.42 -15.94
CA ALA A 124 -13.34 6.46 -16.45
C ALA A 124 -14.25 5.36 -15.87
N THR A 125 -13.68 4.22 -15.46
CA THR A 125 -14.40 3.08 -14.87
C THR A 125 -13.99 2.76 -13.44
N TYR A 126 -13.26 3.66 -12.78
CA TYR A 126 -12.74 3.39 -11.43
C TYR A 126 -13.84 3.52 -10.38
N ASP A 127 -14.20 2.41 -9.75
CA ASP A 127 -15.26 2.33 -8.73
C ASP A 127 -14.70 2.61 -7.32
N GLY A 128 -14.30 3.85 -7.08
CA GLY A 128 -13.69 4.28 -5.83
C GLY A 128 -13.89 5.77 -5.56
N ALA A 129 -15.12 6.16 -5.20
CA ALA A 129 -15.51 7.55 -5.01
C ALA A 129 -14.58 8.33 -4.06
N THR A 130 -14.19 7.73 -2.93
CA THR A 130 -13.25 8.36 -1.99
C THR A 130 -11.91 8.67 -2.63
N VAL A 131 -11.35 7.75 -3.42
CA VAL A 131 -10.08 7.99 -4.12
C VAL A 131 -10.26 9.06 -5.19
N MET A 132 -11.33 8.98 -5.98
CA MET A 132 -11.60 9.91 -7.08
C MET A 132 -11.82 11.35 -6.61
N PHE A 133 -12.66 11.54 -5.59
CA PHE A 133 -13.10 12.86 -5.16
C PHE A 133 -12.28 13.39 -4.00
N ASP A 134 -12.11 12.61 -2.93
CA ASP A 134 -11.49 13.11 -1.69
C ASP A 134 -9.96 13.08 -1.77
N VAL A 135 -9.40 12.07 -2.45
CA VAL A 135 -7.95 11.91 -2.60
C VAL A 135 -7.41 12.68 -3.81
N MET A 136 -7.92 12.39 -5.00
CA MET A 136 -7.43 12.96 -6.27
C MET A 136 -8.09 14.29 -6.64
N GLY A 137 -9.28 14.60 -6.11
CA GLY A 137 -9.95 15.88 -6.37
C GLY A 137 -10.65 15.99 -7.73
N PHE A 138 -10.92 14.89 -8.42
CA PHE A 138 -11.64 14.94 -9.69
C PHE A 138 -13.01 15.62 -9.53
N GLY A 139 -13.33 16.58 -10.41
CA GLY A 139 -14.61 17.28 -10.37
C GLY A 139 -14.75 18.34 -9.27
N LEU A 140 -13.75 18.54 -8.40
CA LEU A 140 -13.71 19.65 -7.46
C LEU A 140 -13.27 20.95 -8.16
N PRO A 141 -13.62 22.13 -7.61
CA PRO A 141 -13.06 23.40 -8.07
C PRO A 141 -11.54 23.43 -8.00
N ILE A 142 -10.90 24.19 -8.89
CA ILE A 142 -9.45 24.40 -8.85
C ILE A 142 -9.09 25.07 -7.52
N ALA A 143 -8.23 24.42 -6.73
CA ALA A 143 -7.71 24.94 -5.48
C ALA A 143 -7.07 26.33 -5.70
N GLN A 144 -7.42 27.28 -4.83
CA GLN A 144 -6.87 28.64 -4.90
C GLN A 144 -5.69 28.83 -3.94
N GLU A 145 -5.65 28.02 -2.87
CA GLU A 145 -4.59 28.02 -1.87
C GLU A 145 -4.14 26.59 -1.57
N VAL A 146 -2.95 26.43 -0.99
CA VAL A 146 -2.39 25.11 -0.63
C VAL A 146 -3.32 24.33 0.31
N GLY A 147 -4.03 25.03 1.20
CA GLY A 147 -5.00 24.40 2.11
C GLY A 147 -6.20 23.76 1.41
N ASP A 148 -6.51 24.18 0.19
CA ASP A 148 -7.64 23.67 -0.59
C ASP A 148 -7.25 22.51 -1.52
N LEU A 149 -5.97 22.12 -1.55
CA LEU A 149 -5.50 21.03 -2.38
C LEU A 149 -6.16 19.71 -1.95
N PRO A 150 -6.56 18.84 -2.92
CA PRO A 150 -7.00 17.49 -2.60
C PRO A 150 -5.94 16.74 -1.79
N PHE A 151 -6.34 15.72 -1.02
CA PHE A 151 -5.46 15.06 -0.06
C PHE A 151 -4.13 14.60 -0.66
N LEU A 152 -4.15 14.07 -1.89
CA LEU A 152 -2.94 13.59 -2.58
C LEU A 152 -1.89 14.70 -2.83
N TYR A 153 -2.37 15.92 -3.02
CA TYR A 153 -1.59 17.10 -3.39
C TYR A 153 -1.20 17.94 -2.17
N GLN A 154 -1.56 17.52 -0.96
CA GLN A 154 -1.09 18.19 0.25
C GLN A 154 0.45 18.04 0.39
N PRO A 155 1.16 19.05 0.93
CA PRO A 155 2.62 19.01 1.05
C PRO A 155 3.13 17.73 1.73
N GLY A 156 4.06 17.02 1.09
CA GLY A 156 4.67 15.80 1.62
C GLY A 156 3.85 14.51 1.42
N MET A 157 2.60 14.60 0.94
CA MET A 157 1.78 13.40 0.70
C MET A 157 2.30 12.57 -0.46
N LEU A 158 2.71 13.20 -1.56
CA LEU A 158 3.35 12.51 -2.68
C LEU A 158 4.66 11.83 -2.24
N SER A 159 5.54 12.55 -1.53
CA SER A 159 6.78 11.98 -1.00
C SER A 159 6.52 10.80 -0.05
N SER A 160 5.45 10.86 0.74
CA SER A 160 5.10 9.77 1.66
C SER A 160 4.56 8.54 0.92
N ALA A 161 3.71 8.73 -0.09
CA ALA A 161 3.09 7.65 -0.85
C ALA A 161 4.10 6.94 -1.77
N TRP A 162 4.79 7.67 -2.64
CA TRP A 162 5.78 7.09 -3.58
C TRP A 162 7.16 6.88 -2.98
N GLY A 163 7.44 7.47 -1.82
CA GLY A 163 8.69 7.26 -1.09
C GLY A 163 8.91 5.80 -0.69
N VAL A 164 7.84 5.03 -0.49
CA VAL A 164 7.88 3.58 -0.26
C VAL A 164 8.65 2.88 -1.38
N GLY A 165 8.23 3.07 -2.63
CA GLY A 165 8.86 2.47 -3.80
C GLY A 165 10.30 2.95 -4.01
N ILE A 166 10.57 4.25 -3.81
CA ILE A 166 11.93 4.81 -3.92
C ILE A 166 12.88 4.15 -2.91
N ARG A 167 12.44 4.00 -1.65
CA ARG A 167 13.24 3.36 -0.60
C ARG A 167 13.46 1.88 -0.86
N GLN A 168 12.44 1.18 -1.35
CA GLN A 168 12.55 -0.22 -1.72
C GLN A 168 13.52 -0.44 -2.89
N LEU A 169 13.48 0.42 -3.91
CA LEU A 169 14.45 0.42 -5.01
C LEU A 169 15.87 0.65 -4.50
N ALA A 170 16.07 1.66 -3.66
CA ALA A 170 17.38 1.99 -3.11
C ALA A 170 17.97 0.82 -2.32
N ALA A 171 17.15 0.18 -1.48
CA ALA A 171 17.53 -1.03 -0.76
C ALA A 171 17.88 -2.19 -1.70
N GLY A 172 17.08 -2.42 -2.75
CA GLY A 172 17.34 -3.46 -3.76
C GLY A 172 18.61 -3.22 -4.59
N LEU A 173 19.01 -1.96 -4.77
CA LEU A 173 20.23 -1.56 -5.48
C LEU A 173 21.46 -1.44 -4.54
N GLY A 174 21.26 -1.49 -3.22
CA GLY A 174 22.31 -1.29 -2.23
C GLY A 174 22.85 0.16 -2.20
N VAL A 175 21.97 1.15 -2.39
CA VAL A 175 22.30 2.58 -2.33
C VAL A 175 21.49 3.30 -1.26
N ASP A 176 22.02 4.41 -0.77
CA ASP A 176 21.32 5.27 0.17
C ASP A 176 20.43 6.31 -0.56
N VAL A 177 19.33 6.69 0.08
CA VAL A 177 18.47 7.79 -0.38
C VAL A 177 18.89 9.07 0.34
N ASP A 178 19.53 9.98 -0.38
CA ASP A 178 19.93 11.29 0.16
C ASP A 178 18.71 12.20 0.42
N GLU A 179 17.78 12.24 -0.52
CA GLU A 179 16.62 13.14 -0.48
C GLU A 179 15.46 12.59 -1.32
N ILE A 180 14.23 12.85 -0.86
CA ILE A 180 13.01 12.67 -1.64
C ILE A 180 12.36 14.05 -1.79
N ARG A 181 12.13 14.47 -3.03
CA ARG A 181 11.47 15.74 -3.35
C ARG A 181 10.17 15.46 -4.08
N ASP A 182 9.12 16.17 -3.70
CA ASP A 182 7.88 16.25 -4.46
C ASP A 182 7.64 17.67 -4.98
N SER A 183 6.70 17.78 -5.92
CA SER A 183 6.23 19.04 -6.47
C SER A 183 4.75 18.90 -6.78
N VAL A 184 3.98 19.93 -6.42
CA VAL A 184 2.55 20.04 -6.63
C VAL A 184 2.25 21.31 -7.41
#